data_AF-A0A8T6ZRL5-F1
#
_entry.id   AF-A0A8T6ZRL5-F1
#
_cell.length_a   1.000
_cell.length_b   1.000
_cell.length_c   1.000
_cell.angle_alpha   90.00
_cell.angle_beta   90.00
_cell.angle_gamma   90.00
#
_symmetry.space_group_name_H-M   'P 1'
#
loop_
_entity.id
_entity.type
_entity.pdbx_description
1 polymer ?
#
loop_
_entity_poly.entity_id
_entity_poly.type
_entity_poly.pdbx_seq_one_letter_code
_entity_poly.pdbx_strand_id
1 'polypeptide(L)'
;LLRLIAAGRGWVKLTGPYRLTRDALPYPETTPLAEALLQAAPERLIWGSDWPHVMCKTPMPNDGQLLDLLFRWTGDTDVTRRILVDNPNDLYDF
;
A
#
# COMPACT_ATOMS: atom_id res chain seq x y z
N LEU A 1 -2.06 -7.63 13.08
CA LEU A 1 -1.29 -6.85 12.09
C LEU A 1 -0.66 -5.60 12.70
N LEU A 2 -1.44 -4.59 13.10
CA LEU A 2 -0.93 -3.30 13.59
C LEU A 2 0.11 -3.42 14.72
N ARG A 3 -0.15 -4.27 15.73
CA ARG A 3 0.81 -4.53 16.83
C ARG A 3 2.15 -5.16 16.38
N LEU A 4 2.19 -5.83 15.23
CA LEU A 4 3.43 -6.44 14.72
C LEU A 4 4.29 -5.39 14.02
N ILE A 5 3.68 -4.58 13.13
CA ILE A 5 4.40 -3.52 12.42
C ILE A 5 4.84 -2.41 13.37
N ALA A 6 4.00 -2.01 14.33
CA ALA A 6 4.36 -0.98 15.33
C ALA A 6 5.51 -1.43 16.25
N ALA A 7 5.72 -2.75 16.40
CA ALA A 7 6.85 -3.30 17.12
C ALA A 7 8.09 -3.52 16.24
N GLY A 8 8.05 -3.11 14.96
CA GLY A 8 9.14 -3.31 14.00
C GLY A 8 9.41 -4.77 13.63
N ARG A 9 8.47 -5.69 13.90
CA ARG A 9 8.65 -7.14 13.70
C ARG A 9 8.17 -7.64 12.33
N GLY A 10 7.96 -6.73 11.39
CA GLY A 10 7.54 -7.07 10.04
C GLY A 10 7.27 -5.85 9.20
N TRP A 11 7.08 -6.11 7.91
CA TRP A 11 6.76 -5.13 6.87
C TRP A 11 5.39 -5.41 6.28
N VAL A 12 4.70 -4.37 5.82
CA VAL A 12 3.44 -4.50 5.09
C VAL A 12 3.58 -3.83 3.74
N LYS A 13 3.10 -4.51 2.70
CA LYS A 13 3.00 -3.97 1.36
C LYS A 13 1.59 -3.47 1.10
N LEU A 14 1.46 -2.18 0.79
CA LEU A 14 0.23 -1.58 0.27
C LEU A 14 0.09 -2.00 -1.20
N THR A 15 -0.81 -2.95 -1.47
CA THR A 15 -0.93 -3.60 -2.78
C THR A 15 -2.30 -4.27 -2.97
N GLY A 16 -2.70 -4.49 -4.23
CA GLY A 16 -3.84 -5.33 -4.60
C GLY A 16 -5.20 -5.02 -3.95
N PRO A 17 -5.64 -3.75 -3.76
CA PRO A 17 -6.90 -3.45 -3.06
C PRO A 17 -8.14 -4.05 -3.75
N TYR A 18 -8.11 -4.19 -5.08
CA TYR A 18 -9.16 -4.85 -5.88
C TYR A 18 -9.35 -6.34 -5.56
N ARG A 19 -8.44 -6.95 -4.79
CA ARG A 19 -8.57 -8.33 -4.31
C ARG A 19 -9.31 -8.43 -2.97
N LEU A 20 -9.45 -7.31 -2.26
CA LEU A 20 -9.90 -7.27 -0.86
C LEU A 20 -11.35 -6.81 -0.72
N THR A 21 -11.93 -6.21 -1.76
CA THR A 21 -13.30 -5.71 -1.77
C THR A 21 -13.98 -6.05 -3.09
N ARG A 22 -15.32 -5.96 -3.10
CA ARG A 22 -16.14 -6.03 -4.31
C ARG A 22 -16.35 -4.65 -4.95
N ASP A 23 -15.97 -3.59 -4.25
CA ASP A 23 -16.10 -2.23 -4.76
C ASP A 23 -15.14 -1.96 -5.91
N ALA A 24 -15.54 -1.04 -6.79
CA ALA A 24 -14.65 -0.49 -7.79
C ALA A 24 -13.67 0.53 -7.18
N LEU A 25 -12.64 0.90 -7.94
CA LEU A 25 -11.76 2.02 -7.61
C LEU A 25 -12.60 3.26 -7.21
N PRO A 26 -12.33 3.93 -6.08
CA PRO A 26 -11.09 3.89 -5.29
C PRO A 26 -11.03 2.85 -4.16
N TYR A 27 -11.86 1.81 -4.17
CA TYR A 27 -11.88 0.74 -3.16
C TYR A 27 -12.09 1.29 -1.73
N PRO A 28 -13.19 2.03 -1.47
CA PRO A 28 -13.38 2.76 -0.22
C PRO A 28 -13.30 1.88 1.04
N GLU A 29 -13.72 0.61 0.97
CA GLU A 29 -13.58 -0.33 2.10
C GLU A 29 -12.13 -0.63 2.50
N THR A 30 -11.16 -0.41 1.60
CA THR A 30 -9.74 -0.65 1.89
C THR A 30 -9.04 0.57 2.51
N THR A 31 -9.60 1.77 2.33
CA THR A 31 -9.00 3.03 2.81
C THR A 31 -8.80 3.05 4.33
N PRO A 32 -9.78 2.68 5.18
CA PRO A 32 -9.57 2.70 6.63
C PRO A 32 -8.43 1.79 7.09
N LEU A 33 -8.21 0.66 6.39
CA LEU A 33 -7.10 -0.23 6.68
C LEU A 33 -5.76 0.40 6.28
N ALA A 34 -5.69 1.04 5.11
CA ALA A 34 -4.50 1.75 4.66
C ALA A 34 -4.14 2.91 5.61
N GLU A 35 -5.12 3.71 6.02
CA GLU A 35 -4.93 4.81 6.98
C GLU A 35 -4.46 4.30 8.36
N ALA A 36 -5.05 3.22 8.87
CA ALA A 36 -4.63 2.63 10.14
C ALA A 36 -3.18 2.09 10.08
N LEU A 37 -2.76 1.55 8.95
CA LEU A 37 -1.37 1.12 8.72
C LEU A 37 -0.42 2.33 8.68
N LEU A 38 -0.80 3.38 7.95
CA LEU A 38 -0.04 4.64 7.83
C LEU A 38 0.14 5.33 9.18
N GLN A 39 -0.89 5.32 10.02
CA GLN A 39 -0.82 5.89 11.37
C GLN A 39 0.03 5.04 12.33
N ALA A 40 0.02 3.71 12.16
CA ALA A 40 0.66 2.81 13.11
C ALA A 40 2.19 2.71 12.95
N ALA A 41 2.68 2.65 11.72
CA ALA A 41 4.12 2.48 11.43
C ALA A 41 4.45 2.82 9.97
N PRO A 42 4.44 4.11 9.56
CA PRO A 42 4.71 4.50 8.18
C PRO A 42 6.12 4.09 7.69
N GLU A 43 7.08 3.90 8.60
CA GLU A 43 8.42 3.38 8.36
C GLU A 43 8.49 1.86 8.13
N ARG A 44 7.37 1.15 8.24
CA ARG A 44 7.26 -0.30 7.98
C ARG A 44 6.37 -0.64 6.79
N LEU A 45 6.07 0.36 5.95
CA LEU A 45 5.22 0.21 4.79
C LEU A 45 6.01 0.33 3.49
N ILE A 46 5.75 -0.56 2.56
CA ILE A 46 6.21 -0.47 1.17
C ILE A 46 5.01 -0.49 0.24
N TRP A 47 5.19 -0.14 -1.03
CA TRP A 47 4.12 -0.22 -2.03
C TRP A 47 4.54 -1.07 -3.23
N GLY A 48 3.57 -1.63 -3.93
CA GLY A 48 3.79 -2.15 -5.28
C GLY A 48 2.47 -2.46 -5.98
N SER A 49 2.45 -2.35 -7.31
CA SER A 49 1.20 -2.39 -8.08
C SER A 49 0.49 -3.74 -8.10
N ASP A 50 1.22 -4.83 -7.81
CA ASP A 50 0.79 -6.22 -8.03
C ASP A 50 0.81 -6.66 -9.50
N TRP A 51 1.38 -5.87 -10.42
CA TRP A 51 1.57 -6.28 -11.81
C TRP A 51 2.36 -7.60 -11.90
N PRO A 52 1.98 -8.57 -12.76
CA PRO A 52 0.97 -8.52 -13.83
C PRO A 52 -0.45 -8.93 -13.39
N HIS A 53 -0.79 -8.73 -12.11
CA HIS A 53 -2.10 -9.02 -11.51
C HIS A 53 -2.52 -10.49 -11.72
N VAL A 54 -1.64 -11.42 -11.36
CA VAL A 54 -1.86 -12.86 -11.58
C VAL A 54 -3.19 -13.31 -10.97
N MET A 55 -3.96 -14.12 -11.71
CA MET A 55 -5.28 -14.61 -11.31
C MET A 55 -6.27 -13.48 -10.95
N CYS A 56 -6.22 -12.35 -11.65
CA CYS A 56 -7.18 -11.26 -11.47
C CYS A 56 -8.59 -11.72 -11.90
N LYS A 57 -9.55 -11.69 -10.97
CA LYS A 57 -10.97 -12.05 -11.20
C LYS A 57 -11.86 -10.82 -11.40
N THR A 58 -11.29 -9.63 -11.26
CA THR A 58 -11.94 -8.35 -11.51
C THR A 58 -11.50 -7.84 -12.89
N PRO A 59 -12.11 -6.77 -13.42
CA PRO A 59 -11.49 -6.03 -14.52
C PRO A 59 -10.02 -5.71 -14.21
N MET A 60 -9.18 -5.77 -15.24
CA MET A 60 -7.75 -5.52 -15.09
C MET A 60 -7.55 -4.11 -14.50
N PRO A 61 -6.91 -3.98 -13.33
CA PRO A 61 -6.67 -2.67 -12.74
C PRO A 61 -5.68 -1.87 -13.59
N ASN A 62 -5.82 -0.55 -13.56
CA ASN A 62 -4.83 0.35 -14.14
C ASN A 62 -3.75 0.66 -13.08
N ASP A 63 -2.49 0.35 -13.36
CA ASP A 63 -1.38 0.56 -12.42
C ASP A 63 -1.23 2.02 -11.96
N GLY A 64 -1.43 2.98 -12.87
CA GLY A 64 -1.37 4.41 -12.56
C GLY A 64 -2.44 4.82 -11.56
N GLN A 65 -3.67 4.31 -11.72
CA GLN A 65 -4.76 4.57 -10.77
C GLN A 65 -4.52 3.94 -9.39
N LEU A 66 -3.77 2.83 -9.31
CA LEU A 66 -3.35 2.25 -8.04
C LEU A 66 -2.28 3.10 -7.35
N LEU A 67 -1.38 3.74 -8.12
CA LEU A 67 -0.42 4.71 -7.59
C LEU A 67 -1.12 5.99 -7.13
N ASP A 68 -2.10 6.49 -7.91
CA ASP A 68 -2.94 7.64 -7.51
C ASP A 68 -3.72 7.36 -6.22
N LEU A 69 -4.09 6.10 -5.97
CA LEU A 69 -4.73 5.71 -4.72
C LEU A 69 -3.76 5.79 -3.53
N LEU A 70 -2.49 5.39 -3.72
CA LEU A 70 -1.46 5.60 -2.70
C LEU A 70 -1.34 7.08 -2.36
N PHE A 71 -1.20 7.95 -3.37
CA PHE A 71 -1.08 9.40 -3.17
C PHE A 71 -2.30 9.99 -2.47
N ARG A 72 -3.50 9.44 -2.71
CA ARG A 72 -4.71 9.82 -1.96
C ARG A 72 -4.64 9.46 -0.49
N TRP A 73 -4.04 8.32 -0.13
CA TRP A 73 -3.87 7.90 1.27
C TRP A 73 -2.75 8.66 1.99
N THR A 74 -1.64 8.93 1.32
CA THR A 74 -0.43 9.51 1.94
C THR A 74 -0.35 11.03 1.85
N GLY A 75 -1.07 11.63 0.89
CA GLY A 75 -0.88 13.03 0.52
C GLY A 75 0.51 13.30 -0.11
N ASP A 76 0.76 14.57 -0.44
CA ASP A 76 2.08 15.03 -0.89
C ASP A 76 2.98 15.28 0.32
N THR A 77 3.50 14.19 0.91
CA THR A 77 4.23 14.21 2.17
C THR A 77 5.50 13.38 2.10
N ASP A 78 6.40 13.60 3.07
CA ASP A 78 7.57 12.77 3.31
C ASP A 78 7.23 11.27 3.49
N VAL A 79 5.97 10.95 3.86
CA VAL A 79 5.48 9.57 3.98
C VAL A 79 5.46 8.87 2.63
N THR A 80 5.07 9.57 1.56
CA THR A 80 5.08 9.02 0.20
C THR A 80 6.48 8.65 -0.24
N ARG A 81 7.45 9.57 -0.04
CA ARG A 81 8.86 9.31 -0.32
C ARG A 81 9.35 8.10 0.46
N ARG A 82 9.04 8.06 1.76
CA ARG A 82 9.44 6.96 2.63
C ARG A 82 8.93 5.61 2.12
N ILE A 83 7.66 5.51 1.74
CA ILE A 83 7.05 4.25 1.26
C ILE A 83 7.61 3.80 -0.10
N LEU A 84 7.95 4.73 -0.98
CA LEU A 84 8.40 4.43 -2.35
C LEU A 84 9.93 4.33 -2.49
N VAL A 85 10.69 4.89 -1.56
CA VAL A 85 12.15 5.02 -1.68
C VAL A 85 12.86 4.52 -0.43
N ASP A 86 12.68 5.19 0.71
CA ASP A 86 13.53 4.96 1.87
C ASP A 86 13.26 3.57 2.51
N ASN A 87 11.99 3.20 2.68
CA ASN A 87 11.59 1.92 3.25
C ASN A 87 11.95 0.71 2.36
N PRO A 88 11.69 0.73 1.03
CA PRO A 88 12.19 -0.34 0.17
C PRO A 88 13.71 -0.47 0.22
N ASN A 89 14.46 0.64 0.29
CA ASN A 89 15.91 0.58 0.44
C ASN A 89 16.31 -0.11 1.76
N ASP A 90 15.71 0.29 2.89
CA ASP A 90 15.98 -0.33 4.19
C ASP A 90 15.63 -1.83 4.24
N LEU A 91 14.59 -2.24 3.51
CA LEU A 91 14.13 -3.64 3.49
C LEU A 91 14.94 -4.53 2.54
N TYR A 92 15.27 -4.01 1.36
CA TYR A 92 15.86 -4.81 0.28
C TYR A 92 17.35 -4.57 0.07
N ASP A 93 17.93 -3.54 0.69
CA ASP A 93 19.35 -3.20 0.72
C ASP A 93 19.94 -2.94 -0.69
N PHE A 94 19.56 -1.82 -1.34
CA PHE A 94 20.01 -1.48 -2.71
C PHE A 94 20.58 -0.07 -2.90
#